data_AF-A0A537EA61-F1
#
_entry.id   AF-A0A537EA61-F1
#
_cell.length_a   1.000
_cell.length_b   1.000
_cell.length_c   1.000
_cell.angle_alpha   90.00
_cell.angle_beta   90.00
_cell.angle_gamma   90.00
#
_symmetry.space_group_name_H-M   'P 1'
#
loop_
_entity.id
_entity.type
_entity.pdbx_description
1 polymer ?
#
loop_
_entity_poly.entity_id
_entity_poly.type
_entity_poly.pdbx_seq_one_letter_code
_entity_poly.pdbx_strand_id
1 'polypeptide(L)'
;MTGPFNTTQDFNLKKMGSRMLRAARFDGETFRELRDDPSATAQSVLVVAIIGLCYGAGFGFFLAGTSLLDVLTITMIGLFSALVIAFVWSGTTFLIVTRLFRRTIGYWGLSRPFFFSWAPGLLFILMSSQITILFEIIRAVGAAWIGIASVFAVKHAAGLSTQQSMLTFIICVLLLVPIVSILPFS
;
A
#
# COMPACT_ATOMS: atom_id res chain seq x y z
N MET A 1 -25.32 -12.34 0.87
CA MET A 1 -23.89 -11.96 0.71
C MET A 1 -23.29 -11.85 2.09
N THR A 2 -22.40 -12.76 2.47
CA THR A 2 -21.62 -12.64 3.71
C THR A 2 -20.55 -11.57 3.52
N GLY A 3 -20.42 -10.65 4.47
CA GLY A 3 -19.39 -9.60 4.41
C GLY A 3 -17.99 -10.23 4.38
N PRO A 4 -16.96 -9.54 3.86
CA PRO A 4 -15.63 -10.11 3.69
C PRO A 4 -14.94 -10.53 4.98
N PHE A 5 -15.44 -10.07 6.14
CA PHE A 5 -15.00 -10.49 7.48
C PHE A 5 -15.81 -11.66 8.06
N ASN A 6 -16.92 -12.06 7.43
CA ASN A 6 -17.67 -13.27 7.81
C ASN A 6 -17.08 -14.54 7.17
N THR A 7 -16.09 -14.41 6.28
CA THR A 7 -15.30 -15.52 5.77
C THR A 7 -14.13 -15.80 6.72
N THR A 8 -13.83 -17.08 6.96
CA THR A 8 -12.62 -17.50 7.67
C THR A 8 -11.39 -16.87 7.01
N GLN A 9 -10.69 -16.01 7.75
CA GLN A 9 -9.53 -15.29 7.23
C GLN A 9 -8.30 -16.21 7.17
N ASP A 10 -7.51 -16.06 6.12
CA ASP A 10 -6.28 -16.81 5.92
C ASP A 10 -5.10 -16.04 6.53
N PHE A 11 -4.41 -16.62 7.51
CA PHE A 11 -3.22 -16.05 8.14
C PHE A 11 -1.92 -16.78 7.76
N ASN A 12 -1.93 -17.59 6.70
CA ASN A 12 -0.75 -18.32 6.26
C ASN A 12 0.34 -17.36 5.75
N LEU A 13 1.36 -17.14 6.58
CA LEU A 13 2.47 -16.22 6.30
C LEU A 13 3.28 -16.61 5.05
N LYS A 14 3.43 -17.91 4.77
CA LYS A 14 4.17 -18.39 3.58
C LYS A 14 3.43 -18.00 2.30
N LYS A 15 2.11 -18.20 2.28
CA LYS A 15 1.25 -17.80 1.16
C LYS A 15 1.21 -16.28 1.01
N MET A 16 1.08 -15.54 2.12
CA MET A 16 1.14 -14.08 2.13
C MET A 16 2.46 -13.56 1.53
N GLY A 17 3.60 -14.10 1.97
CA GLY A 17 4.92 -13.72 1.45
C GLY A 17 5.08 -14.01 -0.05
N SER A 18 4.58 -15.16 -0.51
CA SER A 18 4.53 -15.48 -1.95
C SER A 18 3.73 -14.45 -2.74
N ARG A 19 2.55 -14.07 -2.25
CA ARG A 19 1.69 -13.05 -2.86
C ARG A 19 2.36 -11.67 -2.85
N MET A 20 3.01 -11.27 -1.76
CA MET A 20 3.77 -10.02 -1.67
C MET A 20 4.88 -9.95 -2.72
N LEU A 21 5.68 -11.02 -2.86
CA LEU A 21 6.75 -11.07 -3.85
C LEU A 21 6.23 -10.97 -5.28
N ARG A 22 5.14 -11.67 -5.59
CA ARG A 22 4.51 -11.62 -6.92
C ARG A 22 3.88 -10.25 -7.20
N ALA A 23 3.22 -9.64 -6.21
CA ALA A 23 2.67 -8.29 -6.30
C ALA A 23 3.76 -7.23 -6.53
N ALA A 24 4.88 -7.33 -5.82
CA ALA A 24 6.05 -6.46 -6.02
C ALA A 24 6.67 -6.62 -7.43
N ARG A 25 6.48 -7.77 -8.08
CA ARG A 25 6.87 -8.05 -9.48
C ARG A 25 5.77 -7.75 -10.49
N PHE A 26 4.70 -7.08 -10.07
CA PHE A 26 3.59 -6.66 -10.94
C PHE A 26 2.81 -7.82 -11.57
N ASP A 27 2.77 -8.98 -10.91
CA ASP A 27 2.12 -10.18 -11.43
C ASP A 27 0.60 -10.02 -11.49
N GLY A 28 0.06 -9.95 -12.71
CA GLY A 28 -1.36 -9.74 -12.94
C GLY A 28 -2.25 -10.86 -12.41
N GLU A 29 -1.78 -12.11 -12.42
CA GLU A 29 -2.53 -13.26 -11.88
C GLU A 29 -2.73 -13.13 -10.37
N THR A 30 -1.68 -12.74 -9.63
CA THR A 30 -1.78 -12.49 -8.19
C THR A 30 -2.82 -11.43 -7.85
N PHE A 31 -2.89 -10.34 -8.64
CA PHE A 31 -3.87 -9.28 -8.38
C PHE A 31 -5.32 -9.74 -8.65
N ARG A 32 -5.55 -10.61 -9.64
CA ARG A 32 -6.88 -11.21 -9.86
C ARG A 32 -7.22 -12.22 -8.77
N GLU A 33 -6.26 -13.07 -8.40
CA GLU A 33 -6.39 -14.02 -7.29
C GLU A 33 -6.80 -13.29 -5.99
N LEU A 34 -6.10 -12.20 -5.64
CA LEU A 34 -6.39 -11.41 -4.45
C LEU A 34 -7.75 -10.70 -4.49
N ARG A 35 -8.21 -10.28 -5.67
CA ARG A 35 -9.56 -9.71 -5.85
C ARG A 35 -10.62 -10.75 -5.51
N ASP A 36 -10.42 -11.96 -6.00
CA ASP A 36 -11.39 -13.05 -5.95
C ASP A 36 -11.30 -13.88 -4.66
N ASP A 37 -10.25 -13.70 -3.84
CA ASP A 37 -10.05 -14.35 -2.55
C ASP A 37 -10.50 -13.48 -1.35
N PRO A 38 -11.72 -13.70 -0.79
CA PRO A 38 -12.18 -12.98 0.38
C PRO A 38 -11.43 -13.27 1.68
N SER A 39 -10.75 -14.42 1.78
CA SER A 39 -9.98 -14.81 2.97
C SER A 39 -8.68 -14.00 3.12
N ALA A 40 -8.23 -13.34 2.05
CA ALA A 40 -7.01 -12.52 2.02
C ALA A 40 -7.18 -11.10 2.59
N THR A 41 -8.37 -10.76 3.11
CA THR A 41 -8.66 -9.41 3.61
C THR A 41 -7.73 -9.05 4.76
N ALA A 42 -7.63 -9.91 5.78
CA ALA A 42 -6.72 -9.70 6.89
C ALA A 42 -5.24 -9.62 6.45
N GLN A 43 -4.80 -10.49 5.54
CA GLN A 43 -3.44 -10.45 4.98
C GLN A 43 -3.14 -9.10 4.35
N SER A 44 -4.07 -8.58 3.55
CA SER A 44 -3.88 -7.32 2.83
C SER A 44 -3.69 -6.13 3.78
N VAL A 45 -4.46 -6.08 4.88
CA VAL A 45 -4.29 -5.04 5.91
C VAL A 45 -2.99 -5.24 6.68
N LEU A 46 -2.63 -6.49 7.00
CA LEU A 46 -1.34 -6.81 7.64
C LEU A 46 -0.14 -6.38 6.79
N VAL A 47 -0.22 -6.52 5.47
CA VAL A 47 0.84 -6.03 4.56
C VAL A 47 1.06 -4.54 4.75
N VAL A 48 -0.01 -3.73 4.72
CA VAL A 48 0.08 -2.27 4.95
C VAL A 48 0.63 -1.97 6.33
N ALA A 49 0.18 -2.69 7.36
CA ALA A 49 0.66 -2.52 8.72
C ALA A 49 2.18 -2.76 8.82
N ILE A 50 2.67 -3.86 8.25
CA ILE A 50 4.10 -4.19 8.22
C ILE A 50 4.89 -3.08 7.48
N ILE A 51 4.38 -2.58 6.37
CA ILE A 51 5.04 -1.52 5.60
C ILE A 51 5.08 -0.21 6.38
N GLY A 52 4.00 0.12 7.09
CA GLY A 52 3.94 1.29 7.98
C GLY A 52 4.96 1.19 9.12
N LEU A 53 5.13 -0.01 9.69
CA LEU A 53 6.18 -0.30 10.67
C LEU A 53 7.58 -0.15 10.06
N CYS A 54 7.83 -0.70 8.86
CA CYS A 54 9.10 -0.55 8.16
C CYS A 54 9.45 0.91 7.89
N TYR A 55 8.47 1.70 7.43
CA TYR A 55 8.63 3.13 7.18
C TYR A 55 8.91 3.90 8.47
N GLY A 56 8.06 3.73 9.48
CA GLY A 56 8.20 4.44 10.75
C GLY A 56 9.49 4.08 11.50
N ALA A 57 9.89 2.81 11.50
CA ALA A 57 11.17 2.38 12.08
C ALA A 57 12.35 2.93 11.27
N GLY A 58 12.33 2.79 9.94
CA GLY A 58 13.39 3.31 9.07
C GLY A 58 13.61 4.81 9.26
N PHE A 59 12.52 5.59 9.31
CA PHE A 59 12.57 7.02 9.58
C PHE A 59 12.97 7.35 11.02
N GLY A 60 12.43 6.64 12.01
CA GLY A 60 12.74 6.86 13.43
C GLY A 60 14.22 6.64 13.75
N PHE A 61 14.85 5.60 13.18
CA PHE A 61 16.29 5.36 13.33
C PHE A 61 17.15 6.36 12.56
N PHE A 62 16.66 6.89 11.43
CA PHE A 62 17.38 7.90 10.64
C PHE A 62 17.57 9.22 11.39
N LEU A 63 16.59 9.65 12.16
CA LEU A 63 16.59 10.91 12.94
C LEU A 63 17.56 10.91 14.15
N ALA A 64 18.67 10.16 14.07
CA ALA A 64 19.66 9.89 15.12
C ALA A 64 19.81 11.01 16.17
N GLY A 65 19.50 10.68 17.43
CA GLY A 65 19.47 11.60 18.58
C GLY A 65 18.26 11.40 19.49
N THR A 66 17.33 10.54 19.08
CA THR A 66 16.07 10.29 19.75
C THR A 66 16.14 9.08 20.69
N SER A 67 15.43 9.16 21.80
CA SER A 67 15.35 8.06 22.78
C SER A 67 14.69 6.82 22.16
N LEU A 68 14.86 5.64 22.76
CA LEU A 68 14.13 4.44 22.33
C LEU A 68 12.60 4.67 22.31
N LEU A 69 12.10 5.52 23.19
CA LEU A 69 10.69 5.90 23.29
C LEU A 69 10.23 6.71 22.07
N ASP A 70 11.07 7.61 21.57
CA ASP A 70 10.78 8.41 20.38
C ASP A 70 10.76 7.54 19.12
N VAL A 71 11.72 6.61 18.97
CA VAL A 71 11.74 5.65 17.85
C VAL A 71 10.46 4.82 17.84
N LEU A 72 10.04 4.33 19.02
CA LEU A 72 8.78 3.60 19.15
C LEU A 72 7.58 4.47 18.77
N THR A 73 7.55 5.73 19.24
CA THR A 73 6.47 6.68 18.96
C THR A 73 6.36 6.96 17.46
N ILE A 74 7.48 7.26 16.79
CA ILE A 74 7.54 7.49 15.34
C ILE A 74 7.13 6.24 14.56
N THR A 75 7.56 5.05 15.02
CA THR A 75 7.18 3.77 14.40
C THR A 75 5.67 3.54 14.48
N MET A 76 5.04 3.84 15.62
CA MET A 76 3.59 3.72 15.78
C MET A 76 2.84 4.75 14.94
N ILE A 77 3.32 6.00 14.87
CA ILE A 77 2.77 7.02 13.97
C ILE A 77 2.84 6.54 12.51
N GLY A 78 3.96 5.94 12.10
CA GLY A 78 4.14 5.37 10.77
C GLY A 78 3.14 4.24 10.47
N LEU A 79 2.91 3.33 11.41
CA LEU A 79 1.89 2.28 11.31
C LEU A 79 0.48 2.86 11.08
N PHE A 80 0.03 3.75 11.96
CA PHE A 80 -1.32 4.32 11.87
C PHE A 80 -1.49 5.19 10.63
N SER A 81 -0.48 5.99 10.29
CA SER A 81 -0.49 6.83 9.09
C SER A 81 -0.56 5.99 7.82
N ALA A 82 0.22 4.91 7.72
CA ALA A 82 0.18 4.02 6.57
C ALA A 82 -1.20 3.38 6.38
N LEU A 83 -1.84 2.94 7.47
CA LEU A 83 -3.20 2.40 7.42
C LEU A 83 -4.19 3.46 6.91
N VAL A 84 -4.22 4.65 7.54
CA VAL A 84 -5.14 5.72 7.14
C VAL A 84 -4.92 6.11 5.68
N ILE A 85 -3.68 6.36 5.26
CA ILE A 85 -3.35 6.73 3.89
C ILE A 85 -3.76 5.62 2.93
N ALA A 86 -3.47 4.35 3.22
CA ALA A 86 -3.84 3.24 2.35
C ALA A 86 -5.37 3.12 2.19
N PHE A 87 -6.13 3.23 3.28
CA PHE A 87 -7.60 3.19 3.24
C PHE A 87 -8.19 4.36 2.46
N VAL A 88 -7.70 5.58 2.69
CA VAL A 88 -8.12 6.79 1.96
C VAL A 88 -7.76 6.66 0.48
N TRP A 89 -6.54 6.23 0.16
CA TRP A 89 -6.10 6.05 -1.22
C TRP A 89 -6.92 4.97 -1.93
N SER A 90 -7.10 3.81 -1.32
CA SER A 90 -7.92 2.74 -1.87
C SER A 90 -9.38 3.16 -2.06
N GLY A 91 -9.94 3.92 -1.11
CA GLY A 91 -11.29 4.49 -1.19
C GLY A 91 -11.43 5.46 -2.37
N THR A 92 -10.52 6.41 -2.51
CA THR A 92 -10.52 7.35 -3.65
C THR A 92 -10.34 6.62 -4.98
N THR A 93 -9.43 5.65 -5.04
CA THR A 93 -9.22 4.82 -6.22
C THR A 93 -10.49 4.06 -6.59
N PHE A 94 -11.16 3.46 -5.58
CA PHE A 94 -12.43 2.77 -5.75
C PHE A 94 -13.51 3.68 -6.33
N LEU A 95 -13.63 4.90 -5.81
CA LEU A 95 -14.58 5.88 -6.32
C LEU A 95 -14.26 6.27 -7.76
N ILE A 96 -13.00 6.50 -8.12
CA ILE A 96 -12.62 6.82 -9.50
C ILE A 96 -12.96 5.64 -10.42
N VAL A 97 -12.55 4.43 -10.07
CA VAL A 97 -12.79 3.21 -10.88
C VAL A 97 -14.28 2.96 -11.10
N THR A 98 -15.10 3.10 -10.06
CA THR A 98 -16.54 2.82 -10.13
C THR A 98 -17.35 3.96 -10.73
N ARG A 99 -16.96 5.23 -10.53
CA ARG A 99 -17.71 6.40 -11.03
C ARG A 99 -17.24 6.86 -12.40
N LEU A 100 -15.93 6.97 -12.61
CA LEU A 100 -15.37 7.46 -13.88
C LEU A 100 -15.38 6.39 -14.96
N PHE A 101 -14.92 5.18 -14.63
CA PHE A 101 -14.82 4.07 -15.59
C PHE A 101 -15.97 3.06 -15.52
N ARG A 102 -16.96 3.31 -14.64
CA ARG A 102 -18.19 2.50 -14.49
C ARG A 102 -17.92 1.00 -14.31
N ARG A 103 -16.81 0.63 -13.65
CA ARG A 103 -16.48 -0.77 -13.38
C ARG A 103 -17.26 -1.30 -12.19
N THR A 104 -17.80 -2.51 -12.32
CA THR A 104 -18.52 -3.22 -11.26
C THR A 104 -17.54 -4.07 -10.45
N ILE A 105 -16.92 -3.46 -9.44
CA ILE A 105 -16.05 -4.13 -8.47
C ILE A 105 -16.52 -3.77 -7.06
N GLY A 106 -16.42 -4.70 -6.12
CA GLY A 106 -16.65 -4.40 -4.70
C GLY A 106 -15.41 -3.72 -4.09
N TYR A 107 -15.59 -2.91 -3.04
CA TYR A 107 -14.49 -2.19 -2.37
C TYR A 107 -13.30 -3.12 -2.07
N TRP A 108 -13.56 -4.21 -1.34
CA TRP A 108 -12.51 -5.17 -0.98
C TRP A 108 -11.94 -5.97 -2.15
N GLY A 109 -12.67 -6.11 -3.25
CA GLY A 109 -12.12 -6.67 -4.49
C GLY A 109 -11.00 -5.80 -5.07
N LEU A 110 -11.07 -4.49 -4.88
CA LEU A 110 -10.02 -3.56 -5.28
C LEU A 110 -8.95 -3.38 -4.19
N SER A 111 -9.36 -3.27 -2.92
CA SER A 111 -8.47 -2.94 -1.81
C SER A 111 -7.44 -4.03 -1.53
N ARG A 112 -7.79 -5.33 -1.61
CA ARG A 112 -6.80 -6.39 -1.32
C ARG A 112 -5.63 -6.37 -2.31
N PRO A 113 -5.85 -6.41 -3.64
CA PRO A 113 -4.75 -6.26 -4.60
C PRO A 113 -3.96 -4.95 -4.40
N PHE A 114 -4.66 -3.85 -4.13
CA PHE A 114 -4.05 -2.53 -3.93
C PHE A 114 -3.17 -2.47 -2.67
N PHE A 115 -3.56 -3.08 -1.57
CA PHE A 115 -2.74 -3.14 -0.37
C PHE A 115 -1.51 -4.03 -0.56
N PHE A 116 -1.66 -5.16 -1.27
CA PHE A 116 -0.53 -6.02 -1.61
C PHE A 116 0.46 -5.34 -2.56
N SER A 117 0.03 -4.39 -3.40
CA SER A 117 0.94 -3.64 -4.26
C SER A 117 1.87 -2.71 -3.50
N TRP A 118 1.61 -2.45 -2.22
CA TRP A 118 2.52 -1.68 -1.37
C TRP A 118 3.72 -2.52 -0.88
N ALA A 119 3.75 -3.83 -1.13
CA ALA A 119 4.83 -4.74 -0.69
C ALA A 119 6.28 -4.22 -0.93
N PRO A 120 6.61 -3.51 -2.02
CA PRO A 120 7.94 -2.90 -2.18
C PRO A 120 8.36 -1.96 -1.03
N GLY A 121 7.39 -1.41 -0.29
CA GLY A 121 7.62 -0.57 0.90
C GLY A 121 8.32 -1.28 2.07
N LEU A 122 8.50 -2.60 2.02
CA LEU A 122 9.42 -3.29 2.93
C LEU A 122 10.84 -2.71 2.87
N LEU A 123 11.26 -2.16 1.72
CA LEU A 123 12.55 -1.52 1.53
C LEU A 123 12.76 -0.31 2.46
N PHE A 124 11.69 0.30 2.98
CA PHE A 124 11.80 1.47 3.84
C PHE A 124 12.53 1.20 5.16
N ILE A 125 12.65 -0.05 5.60
CA ILE A 125 13.50 -0.38 6.76
C ILE A 125 14.97 0.00 6.54
N LEU A 126 15.43 0.00 5.29
CA LEU A 126 16.79 0.36 4.90
C LEU A 126 17.04 1.87 4.98
N MET A 127 15.99 2.69 5.15
CA MET A 127 16.12 4.14 5.37
C MET A 127 16.82 4.48 6.69
N SER A 128 16.99 3.51 7.59
CA SER A 128 17.67 3.67 8.89
C SER A 128 19.13 4.13 8.81
N SER A 129 19.76 4.10 7.64
CA SER A 129 21.12 4.60 7.47
C SER A 129 21.21 6.11 7.68
N GLN A 130 22.13 6.59 8.51
CA GLN A 130 22.40 8.02 8.77
C GLN A 130 22.99 8.77 7.56
N ILE A 131 23.01 8.14 6.39
CA ILE A 131 23.46 8.74 5.12
C ILE A 131 22.23 9.34 4.44
N THR A 132 22.09 10.67 4.51
CA THR A 132 20.93 11.41 3.95
C THR A 132 20.66 11.10 2.48
N ILE A 133 21.71 10.97 1.67
CA ILE A 133 21.55 10.66 0.24
C ILE A 133 20.93 9.28 0.04
N LEU A 134 21.33 8.30 0.85
CA LEU A 134 20.81 6.93 0.76
C LEU A 134 19.35 6.87 1.21
N PHE A 135 19.01 7.60 2.28
CA PHE A 135 17.63 7.78 2.75
C PHE A 135 16.71 8.26 1.61
N GLU A 136 17.09 9.35 0.94
CA GLU A 136 16.28 9.95 -0.13
C GLU A 136 16.13 9.01 -1.33
N ILE A 137 17.20 8.30 -1.70
CA ILE A 137 17.16 7.31 -2.79
C ILE A 137 16.19 6.18 -2.45
N ILE A 138 16.28 5.59 -1.25
CA ILE A 138 15.40 4.49 -0.84
C ILE A 138 13.94 4.95 -0.79
N ARG A 139 13.69 6.14 -0.25
CA ARG A 139 12.35 6.73 -0.19
C ARG A 139 11.77 6.92 -1.60
N ALA A 140 12.54 7.52 -2.51
CA ALA A 140 12.11 7.78 -3.88
C ALA A 140 11.87 6.48 -4.66
N VAL A 141 12.82 5.53 -4.59
CA VAL A 141 12.71 4.23 -5.27
C VAL A 141 11.52 3.43 -4.74
N GLY A 142 11.35 3.35 -3.42
CA GLY A 142 10.24 2.65 -2.81
C GLY A 142 8.89 3.26 -3.17
N ALA A 143 8.77 4.59 -3.12
CA ALA A 143 7.54 5.28 -3.51
C ALA A 143 7.20 5.08 -5.00
N ALA A 144 8.19 5.19 -5.89
CA ALA A 144 7.99 4.94 -7.32
C ALA A 144 7.58 3.49 -7.59
N TRP A 145 8.20 2.53 -6.91
CA TRP A 145 7.87 1.11 -7.05
C TRP A 145 6.45 0.82 -6.58
N ILE A 146 6.04 1.33 -5.42
CA ILE A 146 4.66 1.22 -4.92
C ILE A 146 3.68 1.86 -5.90
N GLY A 147 4.01 3.03 -6.47
CA GLY A 147 3.19 3.70 -7.46
C GLY A 147 2.94 2.85 -8.70
N ILE A 148 4.02 2.31 -9.29
CA ILE A 148 3.94 1.41 -10.45
C ILE A 148 3.12 0.16 -10.08
N ALA A 149 3.42 -0.48 -8.95
CA ALA A 149 2.69 -1.66 -8.50
C ALA A 149 1.20 -1.39 -8.34
N SER A 150 0.83 -0.24 -7.81
CA SER A 150 -0.56 0.17 -7.60
C SER A 150 -1.30 0.38 -8.92
N VAL A 151 -0.63 0.92 -9.95
CA VAL A 151 -1.18 0.99 -11.31
C VAL A 151 -1.47 -0.41 -11.86
N PHE A 152 -0.57 -1.37 -11.68
CA PHE A 152 -0.83 -2.75 -12.13
C PHE A 152 -1.92 -3.43 -11.30
N ALA A 153 -1.96 -3.22 -9.99
CA ALA A 153 -3.00 -3.76 -9.12
C ALA A 153 -4.39 -3.29 -9.54
N VAL A 154 -4.58 -1.99 -9.73
CA VAL A 154 -5.85 -1.41 -10.19
C VAL A 154 -6.22 -1.91 -11.58
N LYS A 155 -5.25 -1.98 -12.49
CA LYS A 155 -5.44 -2.50 -13.85
C LYS A 155 -6.03 -3.91 -13.82
N HIS A 156 -5.37 -4.83 -13.12
CA HIS A 156 -5.72 -6.24 -13.14
C HIS A 156 -6.94 -6.54 -12.26
N ALA A 157 -7.10 -5.87 -11.12
CA ALA A 157 -8.26 -6.02 -10.26
C ALA A 157 -9.54 -5.53 -10.96
N ALA A 158 -9.54 -4.32 -11.50
CA ALA A 158 -10.72 -3.72 -12.11
C ALA A 158 -10.92 -4.07 -13.60
N GLY A 159 -9.97 -4.78 -14.22
CA GLY A 159 -10.02 -5.14 -15.64
C GLY A 159 -9.91 -3.91 -16.57
N LEU A 160 -9.10 -2.92 -16.18
CA LEU A 160 -8.88 -1.68 -16.93
C LEU A 160 -7.76 -1.83 -17.96
N SER A 161 -7.71 -0.90 -18.93
CA SER A 161 -6.51 -0.74 -19.76
C SER A 161 -5.37 -0.08 -18.97
N THR A 162 -4.13 -0.18 -19.48
CA THR A 162 -2.99 0.50 -18.84
C THR A 162 -3.21 2.01 -18.74
N GLN A 163 -3.73 2.65 -19.80
CA GLN A 163 -4.00 4.09 -19.80
C GLN A 163 -5.05 4.49 -18.75
N GLN A 164 -6.13 3.70 -18.61
CA GLN A 164 -7.18 3.97 -17.63
C GLN A 164 -6.66 3.85 -16.19
N SER A 165 -5.82 2.84 -15.93
CA SER A 165 -5.22 2.66 -14.61
C SER A 165 -4.21 3.76 -14.28
N MET A 166 -3.37 4.16 -15.25
CA MET A 166 -2.46 5.30 -15.09
C MET A 166 -3.24 6.60 -14.83
N LEU A 167 -4.32 6.85 -15.57
CA LEU A 167 -5.18 8.02 -15.35
C LEU A 167 -5.80 7.99 -13.94
N THR A 168 -6.25 6.82 -13.48
CA THR A 168 -6.74 6.65 -12.11
C THR A 168 -5.69 7.05 -11.08
N PHE A 169 -4.46 6.55 -11.26
CA PHE A 169 -3.34 6.86 -10.37
C PHE A 169 -3.01 8.36 -10.37
N ILE A 170 -2.92 8.99 -11.55
CA ILE A 170 -2.65 10.43 -11.69
C ILE A 170 -3.73 11.26 -10.99
N ILE A 171 -5.00 10.96 -11.21
CA ILE A 171 -6.11 11.66 -10.55
C ILE A 171 -6.03 11.47 -9.03
N CYS A 172 -5.79 10.25 -8.54
CA CYS A 172 -5.61 9.98 -7.12
C CYS A 172 -4.48 10.80 -6.50
N VAL A 173 -3.31 10.83 -7.15
CA VAL A 173 -2.14 11.60 -6.69
C VAL A 173 -2.47 13.08 -6.63
N LEU A 174 -3.08 13.64 -7.68
CA LEU A 174 -3.45 15.06 -7.73
C LEU A 174 -4.46 15.44 -6.64
N LEU A 175 -5.38 14.53 -6.29
CA LEU A 175 -6.37 14.76 -5.22
C LEU A 175 -5.76 14.61 -3.81
N LEU A 176 -4.92 13.60 -3.60
CA LEU A 176 -4.50 13.20 -2.25
C LEU A 176 -3.19 13.80 -1.80
N VAL A 177 -2.21 14.00 -2.69
CA VAL A 177 -0.89 14.53 -2.29
C VAL A 177 -1.01 15.91 -1.63
N PRO A 178 -1.76 16.88 -2.16
CA PRO A 178 -1.92 18.17 -1.49
C PRO A 178 -2.52 18.04 -0.08
N ILE A 179 -3.43 17.09 0.12
CA ILE A 179 -4.07 16.84 1.42
C ILE A 179 -3.06 16.24 2.41
N VAL A 180 -2.28 15.26 1.95
CA VAL A 180 -1.27 14.59 2.78
C VAL A 180 -0.12 15.53 3.12
N SER A 181 0.30 16.41 2.21
CA SER A 181 1.35 17.41 2.44
C SER A 181 1.00 18.49 3.48
N ILE A 182 -0.27 18.58 3.89
CA ILE A 182 -0.71 19.46 4.98
C ILE A 182 -0.64 18.75 6.33
N LEU A 183 -0.53 17.41 6.34
CA LEU A 183 -0.38 16.65 7.58
C LEU A 183 1.02 16.88 8.15
N PRO A 184 1.17 16.99 9.48
CA PRO A 184 2.45 17.30 10.13
C PRO A 184 3.54 16.22 9.98
N PHE A 185 3.29 15.17 9.20
CA PHE A 185 4.13 13.98 9.04
C PHE A 185 4.50 13.68 7.56
N SER A 186 4.28 14.62 6.64
CA SER A 186 4.60 14.46 5.20
C SER A 186 6.03 14.80 4.83
#